data_AF-K7FIK1-F1
#
_entry.id   AF-K7FIK1-F1
#
_cell.length_a   1.000
_cell.length_b   1.000
_cell.length_c   1.000
_cell.angle_alpha   90.00
_cell.angle_beta   90.00
_cell.angle_gamma   90.00
#
_symmetry.space_group_name_H-M   'P 1'
#
loop_
_entity.id
_entity.type
_entity.pdbx_description
1 polymer ?
#
loop_
_entity_poly.entity_id
_entity_poly.type
_entity_poly.pdbx_seq_one_letter_code
_entity_poly.pdbx_strand_id
1 'polypeptide(L)'
;MVSGFFSFPQDDVPNIAILGAGGGLRAMIALYGTLQELQTQGLLDAIMYLCGVSGSTWCMSSLYKHEDWTEKLQALVERMCTRLDKWTWNLPKATKILLEAAKDENYSLTDFWAYTAIYGMIHE
;
A
#
# COMPACT_ATOMS: atom_id res chain seq x y z
N MET A 1 -32.03 8.51 24.32
CA MET A 1 -32.63 7.29 23.74
C MET A 1 -32.50 7.39 22.22
N VAL A 2 -31.33 7.10 21.66
CA VAL A 2 -31.15 6.96 20.20
C VAL A 2 -30.04 5.93 19.97
N SER A 3 -30.41 4.77 19.44
CA SER A 3 -29.58 3.88 18.60
C SER A 3 -30.29 2.54 18.51
N GLY A 4 -31.31 2.46 17.66
CA GLY A 4 -31.65 1.17 17.07
C GLY A 4 -30.50 0.81 16.13
N PHE A 5 -29.72 -0.21 16.46
CA PHE A 5 -28.82 -0.81 15.49
C PHE A 5 -29.71 -1.38 14.38
N PHE A 6 -29.68 -0.76 13.20
CA PHE A 6 -30.25 -1.36 12.01
C PHE A 6 -29.40 -2.58 11.66
N SER A 7 -29.90 -3.76 12.01
CA SER A 7 -29.31 -5.03 11.62
C SER A 7 -29.89 -5.40 10.26
N PHE A 8 -29.10 -5.27 9.20
CA PHE A 8 -29.46 -5.80 7.90
C PHE A 8 -29.25 -7.31 7.89
N PRO A 9 -30.12 -8.09 7.22
CA PRO A 9 -29.78 -9.47 6.87
C PRO A 9 -28.42 -9.49 6.18
N GLN A 10 -27.57 -10.47 6.52
CA GLN A 10 -26.22 -10.56 5.96
C GLN A 10 -26.25 -10.58 4.42
N ASP A 11 -27.27 -11.20 3.84
CA ASP A 11 -27.48 -11.29 2.39
C ASP A 11 -27.80 -9.94 1.71
N ASP A 12 -28.22 -8.93 2.49
CA ASP A 12 -28.57 -7.61 1.99
C ASP A 12 -27.39 -6.62 2.07
N VAL A 13 -26.26 -7.00 2.70
CA VAL A 13 -25.07 -6.16 2.79
C VAL A 13 -24.28 -6.23 1.48
N PRO A 14 -24.06 -5.10 0.77
CA PRO A 14 -23.38 -5.13 -0.51
C PRO A 14 -21.89 -5.42 -0.37
N ASN A 15 -21.36 -6.25 -1.26
CA ASN A 15 -19.92 -6.47 -1.38
C ASN A 15 -19.28 -5.32 -2.17
N ILE A 16 -18.61 -4.40 -1.46
CA ILE A 16 -17.94 -3.26 -2.07
C ILE A 16 -16.46 -3.60 -2.31
N ALA A 17 -15.99 -3.38 -3.53
CA ALA A 17 -14.60 -3.60 -3.90
C ALA A 17 -13.96 -2.33 -4.47
N ILE A 18 -12.71 -2.06 -4.07
CA ILE A 18 -11.86 -1.02 -4.65
C ILE A 18 -10.83 -1.65 -5.57
N LEU A 19 -10.66 -1.05 -6.75
CA LEU A 19 -9.78 -1.54 -7.82
C LEU A 19 -8.68 -0.50 -8.11
N GLY A 20 -7.49 -0.73 -7.58
CA GLY A 20 -6.29 0.08 -7.82
C GLY A 20 -5.61 -0.27 -9.14
N ALA A 21 -5.50 0.70 -10.04
CA ALA A 21 -4.84 0.51 -11.33
C ALA A 21 -3.29 0.51 -11.23
N GLY A 22 -2.63 0.06 -12.29
CA GLY A 22 -1.18 0.20 -12.42
C GLY A 22 -0.74 1.62 -12.78
N GLY A 23 0.52 1.95 -12.47
CA GLY A 23 1.07 3.28 -12.77
C GLY A 23 2.25 3.69 -11.89
N GLY A 24 2.97 2.73 -11.32
CA GLY A 24 4.09 2.97 -10.41
C GLY A 24 3.72 3.92 -9.26
N LEU A 25 4.62 4.85 -8.96
CA LEU A 25 4.47 5.76 -7.83
C LEU A 25 3.20 6.63 -7.91
N ARG A 26 2.76 7.02 -9.12
CA ARG A 26 1.52 7.78 -9.30
C ARG A 26 0.31 6.99 -8.78
N ALA A 27 0.22 5.71 -9.15
CA ALA A 27 -0.88 4.85 -8.70
C ALA A 27 -0.82 4.59 -7.19
N MET A 28 0.39 4.46 -6.63
CA MET A 28 0.60 4.33 -5.19
C MET A 28 0.06 5.55 -4.43
N ILE A 29 0.46 6.77 -4.83
CA ILE A 29 0.02 8.02 -4.20
C ILE A 29 -1.50 8.21 -4.35
N ALA A 30 -2.02 7.97 -5.56
CA ALA A 30 -3.46 8.09 -5.82
C ALA A 30 -4.29 7.13 -4.93
N LEU A 31 -3.83 5.90 -4.73
CA LEU A 31 -4.53 4.94 -3.87
C LEU A 31 -4.48 5.37 -2.39
N TYR A 32 -3.33 5.85 -1.90
CA TYR A 32 -3.24 6.40 -0.54
C TYR A 32 -4.25 7.53 -0.31
N GLY A 33 -4.30 8.52 -1.20
CA GLY A 33 -5.25 9.63 -1.10
C GLY A 33 -6.71 9.17 -1.21
N THR A 34 -6.99 8.18 -2.06
CA THR A 34 -8.34 7.61 -2.19
C THR A 34 -8.79 6.95 -0.89
N LEU A 35 -7.95 6.12 -0.27
CA LEU A 35 -8.26 5.44 0.99
C LEU A 35 -8.42 6.44 2.15
N GLN A 36 -7.57 7.49 2.19
CA GLN A 36 -7.65 8.54 3.19
C GLN A 36 -8.96 9.33 3.10
N GLU A 37 -9.41 9.65 1.88
CA GLU A 37 -10.68 10.32 1.68
C GLU A 37 -11.85 9.41 2.07
N LEU A 38 -11.80 8.12 1.71
CA LEU A 38 -12.80 7.15 2.13
C LEU A 38 -12.89 7.01 3.66
N GLN A 39 -11.75 7.06 4.35
CA GLN A 39 -11.73 7.11 5.82
C GLN A 39 -12.40 8.38 6.34
N THR A 40 -12.06 9.53 5.77
CA THR A 40 -12.64 10.83 6.14
C THR A 40 -14.16 10.87 5.96
N GLN A 41 -14.67 10.21 4.92
CA GLN A 41 -16.10 10.08 4.65
C GLN A 41 -16.79 8.95 5.43
N GLY A 42 -16.06 8.16 6.24
CA GLY A 42 -16.61 7.02 6.98
C GLY A 42 -17.03 5.84 6.11
N LEU A 43 -16.47 5.74 4.90
CA LEU A 43 -16.77 4.69 3.91
C LEU A 43 -15.73 3.58 3.87
N LEU A 44 -14.56 3.78 4.49
CA LEU A 44 -13.47 2.80 4.47
C LEU A 44 -13.89 1.45 5.07
N ASP A 45 -14.63 1.47 6.18
CA ASP A 45 -15.10 0.27 6.88
C ASP A 45 -16.16 -0.53 6.11
N ALA A 46 -16.75 0.06 5.07
CA ALA A 46 -17.74 -0.60 4.23
C ALA A 46 -17.11 -1.44 3.10
N ILE A 47 -15.79 -1.35 2.90
CA ILE A 47 -15.10 -2.03 1.81
C ILE A 47 -14.77 -3.46 2.21
N MET A 48 -15.20 -4.42 1.39
CA MET A 48 -14.91 -5.84 1.57
C MET A 48 -13.59 -6.25 0.91
N TYR A 49 -13.31 -5.70 -0.28
CA TYR A 49 -12.13 -6.06 -1.05
C TYR A 49 -11.33 -4.83 -1.48
N LEU A 50 -10.04 -4.84 -1.17
CA LEU A 50 -9.08 -3.91 -1.74
C LEU A 50 -8.20 -4.68 -2.72
N CYS A 51 -8.38 -4.41 -4.01
CA CYS A 51 -7.62 -5.02 -5.09
C CYS A 51 -6.68 -3.99 -5.71
N GLY A 52 -5.55 -4.44 -6.24
CA GLY A 52 -4.61 -3.57 -6.92
C GLY A 52 -3.60 -4.30 -7.78
N VAL A 53 -3.06 -3.62 -8.78
CA VAL A 53 -1.97 -4.13 -9.64
C VAL A 53 -0.83 -3.11 -9.74
N SER A 54 0.39 -3.60 -9.98
CA SER A 54 1.58 -2.76 -10.15
C SER A 54 1.72 -1.71 -9.03
N GLY A 55 1.76 -0.41 -9.32
CA GLY A 55 1.96 0.65 -8.34
C GLY A 55 0.97 0.64 -7.16
N SER A 56 -0.29 0.26 -7.37
CA SER A 56 -1.25 0.14 -6.27
C SER A 56 -0.87 -0.96 -5.26
N THR A 57 -0.18 -2.03 -5.70
CA THR A 57 0.27 -3.06 -4.76
C THR A 57 1.36 -2.56 -3.83
N TRP A 58 2.07 -1.49 -4.19
CA TRP A 58 3.07 -0.86 -3.33
C TRP A 58 2.43 -0.14 -2.14
N CYS A 59 1.32 0.57 -2.38
CA CYS A 59 0.50 1.17 -1.34
C CYS A 59 -0.06 0.07 -0.42
N MET A 60 -0.69 -0.95 -1.00
CA MET A 60 -1.23 -2.09 -0.25
C MET A 60 -0.15 -2.77 0.59
N SER A 61 0.99 -3.14 0.00
CA SER A 61 2.09 -3.80 0.71
C SER A 61 2.66 -2.92 1.84
N SER A 62 2.65 -1.60 1.70
CA SER A 62 3.10 -0.70 2.76
C SER A 62 2.07 -0.57 3.88
N LEU A 63 0.77 -0.60 3.58
CA LEU A 63 -0.31 -0.54 4.56
C LEU A 63 -0.45 -1.85 5.34
N TYR A 64 -0.53 -2.99 4.64
CA TYR A 64 -0.74 -4.32 5.24
C TYR A 64 0.41 -4.82 6.13
N LYS A 65 1.52 -4.08 6.24
CA LYS A 65 2.55 -4.32 7.27
C LYS A 65 2.10 -3.91 8.67
N HIS A 66 1.05 -3.09 8.78
CA HIS A 66 0.49 -2.62 10.02
C HIS A 66 -0.90 -3.22 10.19
N GLU A 67 -1.11 -3.99 11.26
CA GLU A 67 -2.41 -4.62 11.53
C GLU A 67 -3.53 -3.59 11.73
N ASP A 68 -3.19 -2.41 12.27
CA ASP A 68 -4.08 -1.28 12.55
C ASP A 68 -3.91 -0.13 11.54
N TRP A 69 -3.59 -0.47 10.28
CA TRP A 69 -3.34 0.53 9.25
C TRP A 69 -4.58 1.38 8.97
N THR A 70 -5.79 0.84 9.14
CA THR A 70 -7.06 1.52 8.94
C THR A 70 -7.20 2.69 9.92
N GLU A 71 -6.86 2.50 11.19
CA GLU A 71 -6.91 3.52 12.24
C GLU A 71 -5.78 4.54 12.08
N LYS A 72 -4.60 4.08 11.64
CA LYS A 72 -3.39 4.90 11.50
C LYS A 72 -3.19 5.47 10.09
N LEU A 73 -4.16 5.35 9.20
CA LEU A 73 -3.99 5.66 7.78
C LEU A 73 -3.46 7.07 7.53
N GLN A 74 -3.99 8.08 8.22
CA GLN A 74 -3.49 9.46 8.19
C GLN A 74 -1.98 9.55 8.46
N ALA A 75 -1.51 8.93 9.56
CA ALA A 75 -0.10 8.94 9.93
C ALA A 75 0.78 8.18 8.94
N LEU A 76 0.24 7.11 8.33
CA LEU A 76 0.93 6.34 7.28
C LEU A 76 1.06 7.15 5.98
N VAL A 77 0.03 7.91 5.60
CA VAL A 77 0.08 8.85 4.47
C VAL A 77 1.14 9.92 4.72
N GLU A 78 1.15 10.55 5.90
CA GLU A 78 2.14 11.59 6.26
C GLU A 78 3.57 11.06 6.26
N ARG A 79 3.78 9.85 6.80
CA ARG A 79 5.07 9.15 6.73
C ARG A 79 5.49 8.92 5.28
N MET A 80 4.56 8.48 4.43
CA MET A 80 4.83 8.23 3.02
C MET A 80 5.22 9.52 2.29
N CYS A 81 4.46 10.60 2.47
CA CYS A 81 4.79 11.91 1.89
C CYS A 81 6.16 12.40 2.35
N THR A 82 6.46 12.31 3.65
CA THR A 82 7.77 12.68 4.21
C THR A 82 8.90 11.86 3.61
N ARG A 83 8.68 10.56 3.36
CA ARG A 83 9.67 9.69 2.74
C ARG A 83 9.92 10.03 1.28
N LEU A 84 8.87 10.36 0.52
CA LEU A 84 9.01 10.78 -0.88
C LEU A 84 9.73 12.13 -1.00
N ASP A 85 9.50 13.04 -0.06
CA ASP A 85 10.19 14.32 0.02
C ASP A 85 11.68 14.15 0.38
N LYS A 86 11.96 13.35 1.43
CA LYS A 86 13.31 13.09 1.94
C LYS A 86 13.94 11.86 1.30
N TRP A 87 13.70 11.61 0.01
CA TRP A 87 14.13 10.38 -0.66
C TRP A 87 15.60 10.04 -0.34
N THR A 88 15.84 8.92 0.35
CA THR A 88 17.18 8.46 0.72
C THR A 88 17.47 7.13 0.05
N TRP A 89 18.44 7.15 -0.86
CA TRP A 89 18.87 5.95 -1.58
C TRP A 89 20.11 5.37 -0.90
N ASN A 90 19.97 4.23 -0.23
CA ASN A 90 21.10 3.56 0.41
C ASN A 90 21.79 2.61 -0.59
N LEU A 91 22.62 3.17 -1.47
CA LEU A 91 23.36 2.40 -2.48
C LEU A 91 24.18 1.25 -1.87
N PRO A 92 24.96 1.43 -0.79
CA PRO A 92 25.76 0.33 -0.25
C PRO A 92 24.93 -0.87 0.20
N LYS A 93 23.79 -0.62 0.86
CA LYS A 93 22.89 -1.69 1.30
C LYS A 93 22.18 -2.35 0.12
N ALA A 94 21.70 -1.55 -0.85
CA ALA A 94 21.06 -2.06 -2.07
C ALA A 94 22.03 -2.95 -2.87
N THR A 95 23.27 -2.49 -3.09
CA THR A 95 24.30 -3.27 -3.80
C THR A 95 24.63 -4.57 -3.08
N LYS A 96 24.71 -4.56 -1.75
CA LYS A 96 24.97 -5.78 -0.98
C LYS A 96 23.86 -6.82 -1.15
N ILE A 97 22.59 -6.40 -1.05
CA ILE A 97 21.45 -7.30 -1.23
C ILE A 97 21.39 -7.81 -2.67
N LEU A 98 21.64 -6.93 -3.64
CA LEU A 98 21.67 -7.28 -5.06
C LEU A 98 22.74 -8.32 -5.37
N LEU A 99 23.95 -8.16 -4.84
CA LEU A 99 25.06 -9.11 -4.99
C LEU A 99 24.75 -10.46 -4.35
N GLU A 100 23.99 -10.47 -3.25
CA GLU A 100 23.54 -11.72 -2.64
C GLU A 100 22.48 -12.41 -3.50
N ALA A 101 21.48 -11.67 -3.97
CA ALA A 101 20.44 -12.20 -4.84
C ALA A 101 20.99 -12.73 -6.18
N ALA A 102 22.04 -12.12 -6.71
CA ALA A 102 22.70 -12.54 -7.95
C ALA A 102 23.39 -13.91 -7.86
N LYS A 103 23.53 -14.49 -6.67
CA LYS A 103 24.04 -15.86 -6.49
C LYS A 103 22.96 -16.92 -6.74
N ASP A 104 21.69 -16.54 -6.74
CA ASP A 104 20.59 -17.45 -7.04
C ASP A 104 20.58 -17.77 -8.54
N GLU A 105 20.42 -19.05 -8.87
CA GLU A 105 20.34 -19.52 -10.26
C GLU A 105 19.10 -19.00 -11.00
N ASN A 106 18.06 -18.58 -10.26
CA ASN A 106 16.83 -18.00 -10.79
C ASN A 106 16.83 -16.47 -10.80
N TYR A 107 17.97 -15.84 -10.51
CA TYR A 107 18.08 -14.39 -10.51
C TYR A 107 17.65 -13.78 -11.85
N SER A 108 16.87 -12.72 -11.78
CA SER A 108 16.26 -12.07 -12.94
C SER A 108 16.30 -10.55 -12.87
N LEU A 109 15.89 -9.89 -13.96
CA LEU A 109 15.69 -8.44 -13.96
C LEU A 109 14.60 -7.98 -12.97
N THR A 110 13.71 -8.89 -12.55
CA THR A 110 12.72 -8.60 -11.51
C THR A 110 13.41 -8.41 -10.15
N ASP A 111 14.41 -9.23 -9.84
CA ASP A 111 15.22 -9.12 -8.62
C ASP A 111 16.05 -7.85 -8.65
N PHE A 112 16.69 -7.57 -9.78
CA PHE A 112 17.39 -6.29 -9.99
C PHE A 112 16.47 -5.10 -9.71
N TRP A 113 15.28 -5.08 -10.32
CA TRP A 113 14.29 -4.03 -10.14
C TRP A 113 13.81 -3.91 -8.69
N ALA A 114 13.55 -5.04 -8.02
CA ALA A 114 13.09 -5.08 -6.65
C ALA A 114 14.13 -4.50 -5.68
N TYR A 115 15.39 -4.91 -5.78
CA TYR A 115 16.46 -4.50 -4.87
C TYR A 115 17.04 -3.11 -5.16
N THR A 116 16.75 -2.52 -6.33
CA THR A 116 17.20 -1.17 -6.68
C THR A 116 16.07 -0.14 -6.56
N ALA A 117 15.03 -0.27 -7.38
CA ALA A 117 13.98 0.74 -7.48
C ALA A 117 12.97 0.63 -6.35
N ILE A 118 12.44 -0.58 -6.08
CA ILE A 118 11.43 -0.78 -5.03
C ILE A 118 12.04 -0.63 -3.65
N TYR A 119 13.25 -1.13 -3.44
CA TYR A 119 13.97 -1.02 -2.18
C TYR A 119 14.10 0.44 -1.73
N GLY A 120 14.45 1.35 -2.64
CA GLY A 120 14.53 2.77 -2.35
C GLY A 120 13.18 3.47 -2.12
N MET A 121 12.09 2.91 -2.64
CA MET A 121 10.77 3.53 -2.59
C MET A 121 9.93 3.11 -1.38
N ILE A 122 9.95 1.81 -1.04
CA ILE A 122 8.94 1.18 -0.17
C ILE A 122 9.55 0.44 1.03
N HIS A 123 10.84 0.09 0.98
CA HIS A 123 11.49 -0.59 2.10
C HIS A 123 11.75 0.38 3.25
N GLU A 124 11.47 -0.08 4.47
CA GLU A 124 11.82 0.60 5.73
C GLU A 124 13.24 0.21 6.15
#